data_AF-A0A955KRK4-F1
#
_entry.id   AF-A0A955KRK4-F1
#
_cell.length_a   1.000
_cell.length_b   1.000
_cell.length_c   1.000
_cell.angle_alpha   90.00
_cell.angle_beta   90.00
_cell.angle_gamma   90.00
#
_symmetry.space_group_name_H-M   'P 1'
#
loop_
_entity.id
_entity.type
_entity.pdbx_description
1 polymer ?
#
loop_
_entity_poly.entity_id
_entity_poly.type
_entity_poly.pdbx_seq_one_letter_code
_entity_poly.pdbx_strand_id
1 'polypeptide(L)'
;MSKHTTYLQLRDAQVALSVGKLRSDTRVQVKMPAFVVKALDALFPDTDRSTLLTSLAVDTLVRRLELDHDAPARLAAQDQAGLDTLILYLEERERADS
;
A
#
# COMPACT_ATOMS: atom_id res chain seq x y z
N MET A 1 -23.36 -4.60 -1.44
CA MET A 1 -22.66 -5.06 -0.21
C MET A 1 -22.43 -3.87 0.69
N SER A 2 -22.49 -4.04 2.02
CA SER A 2 -22.18 -2.97 2.97
C SER A 2 -20.68 -2.72 3.02
N LYS A 3 -20.25 -1.45 3.09
CA LYS A 3 -18.82 -1.06 3.19
C LYS A 3 -18.11 -1.75 4.36
N HIS A 4 -18.82 -1.94 5.47
CA HIS A 4 -18.30 -2.62 6.65
C HIS A 4 -18.00 -4.11 6.40
N THR A 5 -18.89 -4.82 5.69
CA THR A 5 -18.68 -6.22 5.32
C THR A 5 -17.49 -6.37 4.38
N THR A 6 -17.35 -5.45 3.41
CA THR A 6 -16.20 -5.43 2.49
C THR A 6 -14.89 -5.15 3.23
N TYR A 7 -14.90 -4.27 4.22
CA TYR A 7 -13.73 -3.99 5.05
C TYR A 7 -13.26 -5.23 5.82
N LEU A 8 -14.18 -5.95 6.49
CA LEU A 8 -13.85 -7.18 7.21
C LEU A 8 -13.27 -8.25 6.27
N GLN A 9 -13.88 -8.44 5.09
CA GLN A 9 -13.38 -9.38 4.08
C GLN A 9 -11.97 -9.04 3.61
N LEU A 10 -11.66 -7.76 3.42
CA LEU A 10 -10.33 -7.33 3.01
C LEU A 10 -9.29 -7.48 4.13
N ARG A 11 -9.69 -7.31 5.40
CA ARG A 11 -8.83 -7.61 6.56
C ARG A 11 -8.52 -9.09 6.67
N ASP A 12 -9.52 -9.95 6.50
CA ASP A 12 -9.33 -11.39 6.48
C ASP A 12 -8.43 -11.82 5.32
N ALA A 13 -8.59 -11.19 4.14
CA ALA A 13 -7.71 -11.42 2.99
C ALA A 13 -6.27 -10.98 3.26
N GLN A 14 -6.06 -9.86 3.96
CA GLN A 14 -4.73 -9.37 4.36
C GLN A 14 -4.02 -10.40 5.27
N VAL A 15 -4.75 -10.95 6.25
CA VAL A 15 -4.23 -12.02 7.13
C VAL A 15 -4.00 -13.32 6.36
N ALA A 16 -4.90 -13.69 5.44
CA ALA A 16 -4.74 -14.90 4.64
C ALA A 16 -3.55 -14.83 3.67
N LEU A 17 -3.23 -13.64 3.15
CA LEU A 17 -2.05 -13.40 2.31
C LEU A 17 -0.75 -13.57 3.09
N SER A 18 -0.68 -13.10 4.35
CA SER A 18 0.55 -13.23 5.15
C SER A 18 0.89 -14.68 5.50
N VAL A 19 -0.10 -15.57 5.54
CA VAL A 19 0.07 -17.02 5.75
C VAL A 19 0.02 -17.84 4.46
N GLY A 20 -0.01 -17.20 3.29
CA GLY A 20 0.02 -17.87 1.98
C GLY A 20 -1.22 -18.72 1.64
N LYS A 21 -2.37 -18.45 2.26
CA LYS A 21 -3.60 -19.25 2.10
C LYS A 21 -4.65 -18.64 1.19
N LEU A 22 -4.46 -17.40 0.73
CA LEU A 22 -5.42 -16.77 -0.17
C LEU A 22 -5.33 -17.39 -1.56
N ARG A 23 -6.43 -18.02 -2.01
CA ARG A 23 -6.54 -18.54 -3.38
C ARG A 23 -6.93 -17.42 -4.33
N SER A 24 -6.16 -17.25 -5.41
CA SER A 24 -6.57 -16.45 -6.55
C SER A 24 -7.48 -17.27 -7.46
N ASP A 25 -8.70 -16.78 -7.68
CA ASP A 25 -9.71 -17.40 -8.55
C ASP A 25 -9.92 -16.62 -9.85
N THR A 26 -9.43 -15.37 -9.89
CA THR A 26 -9.66 -14.41 -10.98
C THR A 26 -8.34 -13.87 -11.51
N ARG A 27 -8.17 -13.88 -12.84
CA ARG A 27 -6.98 -13.33 -13.50
C ARG A 27 -7.20 -11.88 -13.93
N VAL A 28 -6.33 -10.98 -13.49
CA VAL A 28 -6.28 -9.58 -13.92
C VAL A 28 -4.96 -9.31 -14.63
N GLN A 29 -5.00 -8.71 -15.82
CA GLN A 29 -3.81 -8.29 -16.56
C GLN A 29 -3.58 -6.79 -16.38
N VAL A 30 -2.38 -6.41 -15.94
CA VAL A 30 -1.99 -5.01 -15.70
C VAL A 30 -0.80 -4.66 -16.59
N LYS A 31 -0.88 -3.52 -17.30
CA LYS A 31 0.27 -2.96 -18.02
C LYS A 31 1.08 -2.07 -17.08
N MET A 32 2.40 -2.28 -17.03
CA MET A 32 3.31 -1.48 -16.23
C MET A 32 4.51 -1.01 -17.06
N PRO A 33 5.09 0.16 -16.76
CA PRO A 33 6.35 0.58 -17.35
C PRO A 33 7.48 -0.41 -17.03
N ALA A 34 8.38 -0.63 -18.00
CA ALA A 34 9.45 -1.62 -17.86
C ALA A 34 10.40 -1.32 -16.67
N PHE A 35 10.64 -0.05 -16.35
CA PHE A 35 11.48 0.32 -15.21
C PHE A 35 10.85 -0.07 -13.87
N VAL A 36 9.52 -0.02 -13.76
CA VAL A 36 8.80 -0.45 -12.56
C VAL A 36 8.92 -1.95 -12.38
N VAL A 37 8.72 -2.72 -13.45
CA VAL A 37 8.89 -4.19 -13.41
C VAL A 37 10.30 -4.55 -12.96
N LYS A 38 11.33 -3.90 -13.53
CA LYS A 38 12.72 -4.12 -13.13
C LYS A 38 12.98 -3.77 -11.68
N ALA A 39 12.44 -2.66 -11.18
CA ALA A 39 12.58 -2.28 -9.79
C ALA A 39 11.90 -3.30 -8.84
N LEU A 40 10.71 -3.78 -9.21
CA LEU A 40 10.02 -4.83 -8.44
C LEU A 40 10.83 -6.12 -8.38
N ASP A 41 11.38 -6.56 -9.51
CA ASP A 41 12.19 -7.78 -9.59
C ASP A 41 13.50 -7.67 -8.81
N ALA A 42 14.12 -6.49 -8.79
CA ALA A 42 15.34 -6.24 -8.05
C ALA A 42 15.10 -6.19 -6.53
N LEU A 43 13.98 -5.60 -6.10
CA LEU A 43 13.65 -5.44 -4.67
C LEU A 43 13.02 -6.70 -4.07
N PHE A 44 12.32 -7.52 -4.86
CA PHE A 44 11.59 -8.69 -4.41
C PHE A 44 11.87 -9.92 -5.29
N PRO A 45 13.13 -10.40 -5.36
CA PRO A 45 13.54 -11.44 -6.31
C PRO A 45 12.84 -12.79 -6.09
N ASP A 46 12.51 -13.13 -4.84
CA ASP A 46 11.92 -14.42 -4.47
C ASP A 46 10.39 -14.37 -4.29
N THR A 47 9.76 -13.25 -4.65
CA THR A 47 8.32 -13.05 -4.46
C THR A 47 7.59 -13.10 -5.80
N ASP A 48 6.54 -13.91 -5.87
CA ASP A 48 5.65 -13.90 -7.04
C ASP A 48 4.98 -12.52 -7.19
N ARG A 49 5.09 -11.94 -8.39
CA ARG A 49 4.55 -10.61 -8.70
C ARG A 49 3.04 -10.55 -8.49
N SER A 50 2.31 -11.64 -8.75
CA SER A 50 0.86 -11.67 -8.56
C SER A 50 0.51 -11.57 -7.09
N THR A 51 1.24 -12.28 -6.23
CA THR A 51 1.11 -12.19 -4.77
C THR A 51 1.40 -10.77 -4.29
N LEU A 52 2.49 -10.16 -4.76
CA LEU A 52 2.88 -8.80 -4.39
C LEU A 52 1.84 -7.75 -4.83
N LEU A 53 1.35 -7.85 -6.06
CA LEU A 53 0.33 -6.93 -6.56
C LEU A 53 -1.02 -7.14 -5.86
N THR A 54 -1.34 -8.38 -5.49
CA THR A 54 -2.55 -8.69 -4.73
C THR A 54 -2.46 -8.11 -3.32
N SER A 55 -1.31 -8.23 -2.63
CA SER A 55 -1.14 -7.63 -1.30
C SER A 55 -1.21 -6.11 -1.36
N LEU A 56 -0.56 -5.49 -2.35
CA LEU A 56 -0.63 -4.05 -2.55
C LEU A 56 -2.07 -3.56 -2.79
N ALA A 57 -2.84 -4.28 -3.60
CA ALA A 57 -4.24 -3.97 -3.87
C ALA A 57 -5.11 -4.10 -2.60
N VAL A 58 -4.97 -5.20 -1.85
CA VAL A 58 -5.71 -5.41 -0.60
C VAL A 58 -5.35 -4.32 0.42
N ASP A 59 -4.07 -4.03 0.62
CA ASP A 59 -3.61 -2.98 1.54
C ASP A 59 -4.17 -1.60 1.15
N THR A 60 -4.16 -1.27 -0.14
CA THR A 60 -4.70 0.01 -0.64
C THR A 60 -6.20 0.11 -0.38
N LEU A 61 -6.95 -0.97 -0.61
CA LEU A 61 -8.39 -1.01 -0.38
C LEU A 61 -8.73 -0.94 1.12
N VAL A 62 -7.98 -1.63 1.98
CA VAL A 62 -8.12 -1.54 3.44
C VAL A 62 -7.88 -0.10 3.88
N ARG A 63 -6.75 0.52 3.48
CA ARG A 63 -6.44 1.92 3.85
C ARG A 63 -7.52 2.89 3.39
N ARG A 64 -8.06 2.70 2.18
CA ARG A 64 -9.15 3.54 1.65
C ARG A 64 -10.42 3.45 2.49
N LEU A 65 -10.75 2.25 2.97
CA LEU A 65 -11.92 2.01 3.82
C LEU A 65 -11.71 2.42 5.28
N GLU A 66 -10.49 2.29 5.80
CA GLU A 66 -10.10 2.85 7.10
C GLU A 66 -10.24 4.37 7.10
N LEU A 67 -9.82 5.05 6.03
CA LEU A 67 -9.98 6.51 5.90
C LEU A 67 -11.46 6.94 5.86
N ASP A 68 -12.35 6.09 5.34
CA ASP A 68 -13.80 6.35 5.36
C ASP A 68 -14.42 6.08 6.75
N HIS A 69 -13.77 5.28 7.62
CA HIS A 69 -14.29 4.87 8.93
C HIS A 69 -13.67 5.62 10.13
N ASP A 70 -12.37 5.98 10.07
CA ASP A 70 -11.59 6.63 11.14
C ASP A 70 -11.03 8.01 10.72
N ALA A 71 -11.62 8.63 9.70
CA ALA A 71 -11.14 9.87 9.07
C ALA A 71 -10.59 10.94 10.04
N PRO A 72 -11.28 11.31 11.15
CA PRO A 72 -10.83 12.42 11.97
C PRO A 72 -9.59 12.10 12.82
N ALA A 73 -9.43 10.87 13.31
CA ALA A 73 -8.31 10.51 14.18
C ALA A 73 -7.00 10.29 13.39
N ARG A 74 -7.10 9.84 12.14
CA ARG A 74 -5.93 9.55 11.28
C ARG A 74 -5.42 10.77 10.52
N LEU A 75 -6.29 11.70 10.10
CA LEU A 75 -5.89 12.97 9.48
C LEU A 75 -4.93 13.75 10.40
N ALA A 76 -5.24 13.81 11.70
CA ALA A 76 -4.39 14.46 12.69
C ALA A 76 -2.99 13.83 12.80
N ALA A 77 -2.87 12.50 12.65
CA ALA A 77 -1.59 11.79 12.75
C ALA A 77 -0.78 11.80 11.44
N GLN A 78 -1.45 11.79 10.29
CA GLN A 78 -0.79 11.84 8.97
C GLN A 78 -0.25 13.24 8.64
N ASP A 79 -0.96 14.30 9.02
CA ASP A 79 -0.49 15.67 8.83
C ASP A 79 0.84 15.91 9.56
N GLN A 80 1.00 15.33 10.75
CA GLN A 80 2.21 15.49 11.55
C GLN A 80 3.42 14.74 10.97
N ALA A 81 3.24 13.49 10.54
CA ALA A 81 4.31 12.71 9.92
C ALA A 81 4.72 13.24 8.52
N GLY A 82 3.77 13.80 7.77
CA GLY A 82 4.02 14.44 6.48
C GLY A 82 4.81 15.74 6.62
N LEU A 83 4.52 16.54 7.65
CA LEU A 83 5.26 17.76 7.98
C LEU A 83 6.72 17.46 8.34
N ASP A 84 6.97 16.46 9.18
CA ASP A 84 8.34 16.08 9.57
C ASP A 84 9.19 15.64 8.37
N THR A 85 8.57 14.88 7.45
CA THR A 85 9.25 14.42 6.22
C THR A 85 9.53 15.59 5.26
N LEU A 86 8.61 16.54 5.15
CA LEU A 86 8.78 17.74 4.32
C LEU A 86 9.90 18.65 4.87
N ILE A 87 9.96 18.80 6.20
CA ILE A 87 11.00 19.58 6.87
C ILE A 87 12.38 18.96 6.59
N LEU A 88 12.53 17.64 6.79
CA LEU A 88 13.78 16.94 6.50
C LEU A 88 14.22 17.11 5.03
N TYR A 89 13.27 17.01 4.09
CA TYR A 89 13.57 17.22 2.67
C TYR A 89 14.03 18.65 2.36
N LEU A 90 13.40 19.66 2.97
CA LEU A 90 13.77 21.06 2.77
C LEU A 90 15.14 21.37 3.40
N GLU A 91 15.43 20.83 4.57
CA GLU A 91 16.74 20.97 5.24
C GLU A 91 17.88 20.31 4.45
N GLU A 92 17.66 19.11 3.91
CA GLU A 92 18.65 18.43 3.07
C GLU A 92 18.95 19.24 1.81
N ARG A 93 17.94 19.87 1.22
CA ARG A 93 18.09 20.70 0.03
C ARG A 93 18.79 22.02 0.33
N GLU A 94 18.44 22.71 1.41
CA GLU A 94 19.08 23.97 1.80
C GLU A 94 20.58 23.76 2.12
N ARG A 95 20.92 22.62 2.73
CA ARG A 95 22.32 22.23 2.97
C ARG A 95 23.09 21.90 1.68
N ALA A 96 22.42 21.45 0.63
CA ALA A 96 23.05 21.18 -0.66
C ALA A 96 23.27 22.46 -1.50
N ASP A 97 22.50 23.52 -1.24
CA ASP A 97 22.54 24.81 -1.94
C ASP A 97 23.38 25.89 -1.19
N SER A 98 23.95 25.57 -0.02
CA SER A 98 24.84 26.42 0.81
C SER A 98 26.30 26.01 0.72
#